data_AF-A0A8K0VFM3-F1
#
_entry.id   AF-A0A8K0VFM3-F1
#
_cell.length_a   1.000
_cell.length_b   1.000
_cell.length_c   1.000
_cell.angle_alpha   90.00
_cell.angle_beta   90.00
_cell.angle_gamma   90.00
#
_symmetry.space_group_name_H-M   'P 1'
#
loop_
_entity.id
_entity.type
_entity.pdbx_description
1 polymer ?
#
loop_
_entity_poly.entity_id
_entity_poly.type
_entity_poly.pdbx_seq_one_letter_code
_entity_poly.pdbx_strand_id
1 'polypeptide(L)'
;SPVNPISVADCDPDAGLTSSTYSVDFTGGADDDNWESVGGGDVEYTDSGAQFTINEQGDSPTLQTLWYIFFGRVEVHMKAASGTGIVSCVVLLSDDYDEVDWEWLGGYPDEVQTNYFGKGISTSSGRDTTEEVDDAQDTSHNYTLYWTEESLSWYLDGSLLRTLNYADASNGDEYPQTPSRIKLGIWAGGDSENAEGTISWAGGETDYDQGPFTMIVESVDITNFNPAESYTYSDQTGDYTSIDFDAASDSDDDSDTTAGTTT
;
A
#
# COMPACT_ATOMS: atom_id res chain seq x y z
N SER A 1 2.34 2.13 -17.13
CA SER A 1 1.24 1.43 -16.45
C SER A 1 1.17 0.01 -16.99
N PRO A 2 0.91 -0.96 -16.11
CA PRO A 2 0.64 -2.34 -16.52
C PRO A 2 -0.57 -2.44 -17.45
N VAL A 3 -0.69 -3.58 -18.13
CA VAL A 3 -1.84 -3.91 -18.98
C VAL A 3 -2.89 -4.59 -18.09
N ASN A 4 -4.14 -4.13 -18.15
CA ASN A 4 -5.21 -4.70 -17.33
C ASN A 4 -5.63 -6.10 -17.83
N PRO A 5 -5.49 -7.17 -17.02
CA PRO A 5 -5.69 -8.56 -17.45
C PRO A 5 -7.17 -8.93 -17.66
N ILE A 6 -8.11 -8.21 -17.06
CA ILE A 6 -9.55 -8.37 -17.34
C ILE A 6 -9.88 -7.88 -18.76
N SER A 7 -9.13 -6.88 -19.25
CA SER A 7 -9.37 -6.28 -20.56
C SER A 7 -8.55 -6.92 -21.69
N VAL A 8 -7.39 -7.51 -21.36
CA VAL A 8 -6.43 -8.07 -22.32
C VAL A 8 -5.96 -9.44 -21.85
N ALA A 9 -6.10 -10.45 -22.71
CA ALA A 9 -5.60 -11.80 -22.44
C ALA A 9 -4.08 -11.88 -22.65
N ASP A 10 -3.46 -12.91 -22.07
CA ASP A 10 -2.03 -13.23 -22.23
C ASP A 10 -1.11 -12.06 -21.77
N CYS A 11 -1.44 -11.42 -20.64
CA CYS A 11 -0.55 -10.44 -20.00
C CYS A 11 0.74 -11.11 -19.50
N ASP A 12 1.83 -10.34 -19.46
CA ASP A 12 3.06 -10.82 -18.84
C ASP A 12 2.80 -11.10 -17.34
N PRO A 13 3.38 -12.17 -16.75
CA PRO A 13 3.22 -12.46 -15.33
C PRO A 13 3.76 -11.34 -14.45
N ASP A 14 3.07 -11.09 -13.34
CA ASP A 14 3.53 -10.20 -12.28
C ASP A 14 4.74 -10.82 -11.58
N ALA A 15 5.81 -10.06 -11.35
CA ALA A 15 6.93 -10.53 -10.56
C ALA A 15 6.49 -10.74 -9.11
N GLY A 16 6.74 -11.92 -8.53
CA GLY A 16 6.32 -12.24 -7.17
C GLY A 16 7.40 -12.02 -6.13
N LEU A 17 6.99 -11.68 -4.90
CA LEU A 17 7.88 -11.82 -3.74
C LEU A 17 8.05 -13.32 -3.44
N THR A 18 9.24 -13.84 -3.72
CA THR A 18 9.57 -15.27 -3.56
C THR A 18 9.69 -15.73 -2.11
N SER A 19 9.82 -14.80 -1.16
CA SER A 19 9.96 -15.10 0.26
C SER A 19 8.63 -14.94 1.00
N SER A 20 8.42 -15.74 2.04
CA SER A 20 7.26 -15.60 2.94
C SER A 20 7.27 -14.30 3.73
N THR A 21 8.44 -13.71 3.94
CA THR A 21 8.61 -12.44 4.65
C THR A 21 9.54 -11.49 3.90
N TYR A 22 9.30 -10.21 4.08
CA TYR A 22 10.16 -9.12 3.65
C TYR A 22 10.07 -7.99 4.66
N SER A 23 11.20 -7.39 5.03
CA SER A 23 11.26 -6.24 5.93
C SER A 23 12.30 -5.25 5.43
N VAL A 24 11.96 -3.96 5.49
CA VAL A 24 12.90 -2.86 5.20
C VAL A 24 12.80 -1.80 6.28
N ASP A 25 13.97 -1.35 6.74
CA ASP A 25 14.15 -0.22 7.63
C ASP A 25 14.74 0.95 6.84
N PHE A 26 13.89 1.92 6.49
CA PHE A 26 14.29 3.06 5.68
C PHE A 26 15.14 4.08 6.46
N THR A 27 15.27 3.95 7.78
CA THR A 27 16.25 4.73 8.54
C THR A 27 17.69 4.35 8.18
N GLY A 28 17.87 3.14 7.61
CA GLY A 28 19.13 2.63 7.08
C GLY A 28 19.45 3.08 5.65
N GLY A 29 18.50 3.68 4.92
CA GLY A 29 18.65 4.08 3.52
C GLY A 29 17.65 3.41 2.57
N ALA A 30 17.87 3.61 1.27
CA ALA A 30 17.06 3.02 0.21
C ALA A 30 17.27 1.50 0.08
N ASP A 31 16.24 0.81 -0.42
CA ASP A 31 16.30 -0.59 -0.86
C ASP A 31 15.92 -0.67 -2.35
N ASP A 32 16.83 -0.20 -3.20
CA ASP A 32 16.64 -0.09 -4.65
C ASP A 32 16.52 -1.45 -5.36
N ASP A 33 16.85 -2.56 -4.67
CA ASP A 33 16.67 -3.92 -5.19
C ASP A 33 15.20 -4.38 -5.09
N ASN A 34 14.39 -3.70 -4.27
CA ASN A 34 12.98 -4.05 -4.03
C ASN A 34 12.00 -2.92 -4.32
N TRP A 35 12.46 -1.67 -4.37
CA TRP A 35 11.61 -0.50 -4.57
C TRP A 35 12.12 0.38 -5.71
N GLU A 36 11.19 1.02 -6.42
CA GLU A 36 11.47 2.05 -7.41
C GLU A 36 10.64 3.31 -7.17
N SER A 37 11.19 4.47 -7.55
CA SER A 37 10.46 5.74 -7.56
C SER A 37 9.75 5.93 -8.90
N VAL A 38 8.45 6.23 -8.87
CA VAL A 38 7.59 6.32 -10.06
C VAL A 38 6.80 7.62 -10.19
N GLY A 39 6.91 8.52 -9.20
CA GLY A 39 6.18 9.79 -9.10
C GLY A 39 6.99 11.01 -9.52
N GLY A 40 6.37 12.19 -9.44
CA GLY A 40 7.07 13.48 -9.56
C GLY A 40 7.77 13.86 -8.26
N GLY A 41 8.99 14.38 -8.32
CA GLY A 41 9.78 14.69 -7.11
C GLY A 41 10.61 13.49 -6.62
N ASP A 42 11.45 13.74 -5.62
CA ASP A 42 12.41 12.77 -5.10
C ASP A 42 12.01 12.27 -3.70
N VAL A 43 12.45 11.06 -3.35
CA VAL A 43 12.36 10.51 -1.99
C VAL A 43 13.74 10.60 -1.36
N GLU A 44 13.85 11.31 -0.24
CA GLU A 44 15.11 11.42 0.51
C GLU A 44 15.14 10.41 1.67
N TYR A 45 16.30 9.86 1.98
CA TYR A 45 16.46 8.91 3.09
C TYR A 45 17.29 9.55 4.20
N THR A 46 16.75 9.54 5.41
CA THR A 46 17.34 10.15 6.61
C THR A 46 17.33 9.17 7.77
N ASP A 47 17.88 9.58 8.93
CA ASP A 47 17.78 8.79 10.17
C ASP A 47 16.34 8.64 10.70
N SER A 48 15.39 9.40 10.16
CA SER A 48 13.96 9.31 10.46
C SER A 48 13.19 8.41 9.49
N GLY A 49 13.83 7.90 8.43
CA GLY A 49 13.18 7.10 7.39
C GLY A 49 13.19 7.76 6.00
N ALA A 50 12.37 7.20 5.11
CA ALA A 50 12.11 7.72 3.77
C ALA A 50 11.16 8.94 3.86
N GLN A 51 11.59 10.07 3.32
CA GLN A 51 10.86 11.34 3.30
C GLN A 51 10.30 11.60 1.90
N PHE A 52 8.98 11.74 1.84
CA PHE A 52 8.22 12.04 0.65
C PHE A 52 7.76 13.49 0.76
N THR A 53 8.34 14.39 -0.03
CA THR A 53 8.14 15.84 0.15
C THR A 53 7.48 16.49 -1.06
N ILE A 54 6.43 17.27 -0.79
CA ILE A 54 5.82 18.21 -1.73
C ILE A 54 6.40 19.60 -1.47
N ASN A 55 7.17 20.11 -2.42
CA ASN A 55 7.73 21.46 -2.41
C ASN A 55 6.91 22.40 -3.30
N GLU A 56 6.44 21.88 -4.44
CA GLU A 56 5.70 22.65 -5.42
C GLU A 56 4.60 21.84 -6.13
N GLN A 57 3.81 22.53 -6.93
CA GLN A 57 2.76 21.91 -7.74
C GLN A 57 3.33 20.83 -8.66
N GLY A 58 2.68 19.66 -8.71
CA GLY A 58 3.11 18.51 -9.50
C GLY A 58 4.03 17.53 -8.76
N ASP A 59 4.56 17.89 -7.59
CA ASP A 59 5.25 16.93 -6.73
C ASP A 59 4.25 15.85 -6.25
N SER A 60 4.67 14.60 -6.41
CA SER A 60 3.92 13.39 -6.07
C SER A 60 4.86 12.22 -5.79
N PRO A 61 5.90 12.37 -4.94
CA PRO A 61 6.92 11.35 -4.79
C PRO A 61 6.26 10.05 -4.31
N THR A 62 6.58 8.96 -4.99
CA THR A 62 5.93 7.66 -4.81
C THR A 62 6.97 6.57 -4.94
N LEU A 63 7.09 5.71 -3.93
CA LEU A 63 7.79 4.43 -4.02
C LEU A 63 6.78 3.33 -4.33
N GLN A 64 7.18 2.38 -5.16
CA GLN A 64 6.45 1.13 -5.35
C GLN A 64 7.40 -0.06 -5.30
N THR A 65 6.88 -1.18 -4.81
CA THR A 65 7.59 -2.47 -4.86
C THR A 65 7.76 -2.93 -6.30
N LEU A 66 8.89 -3.58 -6.57
CA LEU A 66 9.22 -4.21 -7.86
C LEU A 66 8.53 -5.58 -8.05
N TRP A 67 7.86 -6.05 -7.00
CA TRP A 67 7.19 -7.33 -6.92
C TRP A 67 5.80 -7.16 -6.30
N TYR A 68 5.00 -8.21 -6.42
CA TYR A 68 3.65 -8.30 -5.91
C TYR A 68 3.61 -9.33 -4.78
N ILE A 69 2.63 -9.19 -3.90
CA ILE A 69 2.22 -10.23 -2.96
C ILE A 69 0.83 -10.70 -3.31
N PHE A 70 0.51 -11.93 -2.92
CA PHE A 70 -0.82 -12.48 -3.15
C PHE A 70 -1.42 -12.94 -1.83
N PHE A 71 -2.30 -12.09 -1.28
CA PHE A 71 -2.72 -12.12 0.13
C PHE A 71 -1.54 -11.99 1.09
N GLY A 72 -1.82 -11.55 2.31
CA GLY A 72 -0.74 -11.35 3.27
C GLY A 72 -1.04 -10.39 4.39
N ARG A 73 0.05 -9.95 5.00
CA ARG A 73 0.07 -8.86 5.97
C ARG A 73 1.04 -7.80 5.49
N VAL A 74 0.63 -6.53 5.52
CA VAL A 74 1.48 -5.38 5.21
C VAL A 74 1.40 -4.43 6.39
N GLU A 75 2.52 -4.17 7.05
CA GLU A 75 2.66 -3.23 8.15
C GLU A 75 3.54 -2.07 7.69
N VAL A 76 3.06 -0.84 7.88
CA VAL A 76 3.79 0.38 7.54
C VAL A 76 3.88 1.25 8.78
N HIS A 77 5.10 1.53 9.21
CA HIS A 77 5.40 2.47 10.28
C HIS A 77 5.65 3.84 9.67
N MET A 78 4.76 4.80 9.92
CA MET A 78 4.84 6.10 9.26
C MET A 78 4.18 7.25 10.03
N LYS A 79 4.52 8.46 9.60
CA LYS A 79 3.83 9.72 9.90
C LYS A 79 3.31 10.34 8.62
N ALA A 80 2.06 10.77 8.62
CA ALA A 80 1.46 11.48 7.51
C ALA A 80 1.98 12.92 7.41
N ALA A 81 1.88 13.51 6.23
CA ALA A 81 2.16 14.93 6.04
C ALA A 81 1.00 15.81 6.55
N SER A 82 1.33 16.92 7.20
CA SER A 82 0.39 18.01 7.46
C SER A 82 0.18 18.89 6.24
N GLY A 83 -0.91 19.67 6.23
CA GLY A 83 -1.18 20.69 5.22
C GLY A 83 -2.55 20.51 4.56
N THR A 84 -3.28 21.61 4.35
CA THR A 84 -4.56 21.56 3.66
C THR A 84 -4.39 21.02 2.24
N GLY A 85 -5.24 20.05 1.87
CA GLY A 85 -5.21 19.45 0.54
C GLY A 85 -4.07 18.45 0.31
N ILE A 86 -3.18 18.24 1.28
CA ILE A 86 -2.09 17.26 1.18
C ILE A 86 -2.61 15.89 1.58
N VAL A 87 -2.33 14.88 0.76
CA VAL A 87 -2.74 13.50 0.98
C VAL A 87 -1.50 12.64 1.10
N SER A 88 -1.40 11.91 2.21
CA SER A 88 -0.46 10.79 2.34
C SER A 88 -1.21 9.49 2.07
N CYS A 89 -0.57 8.50 1.45
CA CYS A 89 -1.24 7.24 1.11
C CYS A 89 -0.32 6.01 1.20
N VAL A 90 -0.93 4.90 1.61
CA VAL A 90 -0.40 3.53 1.47
C VAL A 90 -1.42 2.76 0.65
N VAL A 91 -1.00 2.19 -0.47
CA VAL A 91 -1.89 1.54 -1.43
C VAL A 91 -1.36 0.16 -1.79
N LEU A 92 -2.21 -0.87 -1.70
CA LEU A 92 -2.01 -2.14 -2.40
C LEU A 92 -2.77 -2.06 -3.71
N LEU A 93 -2.08 -2.25 -4.85
CA LEU A 93 -2.67 -2.10 -6.17
C LEU A 93 -2.30 -3.27 -7.08
N SER A 94 -3.29 -3.95 -7.63
CA SER A 94 -3.13 -4.97 -8.66
C SER A 94 -3.15 -4.38 -10.07
N ASP A 95 -2.79 -5.19 -11.06
CA ASP A 95 -2.85 -4.80 -12.47
C ASP A 95 -4.29 -4.76 -13.03
N ASP A 96 -5.23 -5.41 -12.34
CA ASP A 96 -6.67 -5.33 -12.67
C ASP A 96 -7.42 -4.21 -11.93
N TYR A 97 -6.72 -3.43 -11.12
CA TYR A 97 -7.23 -2.33 -10.29
C TYR A 97 -8.10 -2.78 -9.10
N ASP A 98 -7.87 -3.98 -8.57
CA ASP A 98 -8.11 -4.22 -7.15
C ASP A 98 -7.18 -3.31 -6.33
N GLU A 99 -7.75 -2.63 -5.34
CA GLU A 99 -7.08 -1.59 -4.58
C GLU A 99 -7.49 -1.63 -3.10
N VAL A 100 -6.52 -1.42 -2.21
CA VAL A 100 -6.74 -1.26 -0.76
C VAL A 100 -5.93 -0.07 -0.28
N ASP A 101 -6.61 0.86 0.38
CA ASP A 101 -6.02 2.15 0.72
C ASP A 101 -6.02 2.43 2.23
N TRP A 102 -4.96 3.09 2.64
CA TRP A 102 -4.97 4.08 3.71
C TRP A 102 -4.73 5.46 3.11
N GLU A 103 -5.56 6.44 3.49
CA GLU A 103 -5.38 7.84 3.09
C GLU A 103 -5.47 8.77 4.29
N TRP A 104 -4.47 9.63 4.46
CA TRP A 104 -4.46 10.67 5.49
C TRP A 104 -4.57 12.03 4.83
N LEU A 105 -5.47 12.85 5.34
CA LEU A 105 -5.66 14.22 4.90
C LEU A 105 -4.92 15.16 5.84
N GLY A 106 -3.96 15.93 5.35
CA GLY A 106 -3.05 16.73 6.16
C GLY A 106 -3.71 17.86 6.97
N GLY A 107 -4.99 18.15 6.72
CA GLY A 107 -5.82 19.07 7.51
C GLY A 107 -6.59 18.41 8.67
N TYR A 108 -6.54 17.09 8.79
CA TYR A 108 -7.35 16.29 9.72
C TYR A 108 -6.45 15.35 10.53
N PRO A 109 -5.88 15.83 11.64
CA PRO A 109 -4.83 15.07 12.32
C PRO A 109 -5.31 13.87 13.10
N ASP A 110 -6.59 13.86 13.45
CA ASP A 110 -7.18 12.83 14.31
C ASP A 110 -7.95 11.76 13.50
N GLU A 111 -7.76 11.73 12.18
CA GLU A 111 -8.54 10.88 11.27
C GLU A 111 -7.65 10.21 10.21
N VAL A 112 -8.00 8.98 9.85
CA VAL A 112 -7.47 8.26 8.68
C VAL A 112 -8.62 7.64 7.90
N GLN A 113 -8.55 7.68 6.57
CA GLN A 113 -9.51 7.02 5.70
C GLN A 113 -9.01 5.63 5.30
N THR A 114 -9.92 4.67 5.32
CA THR A 114 -9.71 3.33 4.76
C THR A 114 -10.62 3.16 3.56
N ASN A 115 -10.10 2.61 2.47
CA ASN A 115 -10.88 2.46 1.24
C ASN A 115 -10.50 1.18 0.48
N TYR A 116 -11.35 0.79 -0.46
CA TYR A 116 -11.06 -0.31 -1.36
C TYR A 116 -11.77 -0.14 -2.71
N PHE A 117 -11.16 -0.67 -3.76
CA PHE A 117 -11.77 -0.84 -5.08
C PHE A 117 -11.61 -2.29 -5.51
N GLY A 118 -12.64 -2.84 -6.15
CA GLY A 118 -12.51 -4.11 -6.86
C GLY A 118 -12.56 -3.88 -8.35
N LYS A 119 -11.56 -4.37 -9.09
CA LYS A 119 -11.50 -4.33 -10.56
C LYS A 119 -11.66 -2.91 -11.14
N GLY A 120 -11.24 -1.88 -10.40
CA GLY A 120 -11.37 -0.46 -10.76
C GLY A 120 -12.80 0.09 -10.74
N ILE A 121 -13.75 -0.64 -10.16
CA ILE A 121 -15.16 -0.22 -10.10
C ILE A 121 -15.31 0.86 -9.03
N SER A 122 -15.56 2.09 -9.47
CA SER A 122 -15.70 3.25 -8.59
C SER A 122 -17.14 3.66 -8.28
N THR A 123 -18.14 3.00 -8.87
CA THR A 123 -19.56 3.41 -8.78
C THR A 123 -20.24 3.01 -7.48
N SER A 124 -19.63 2.10 -6.71
CA SER A 124 -20.19 1.59 -5.46
C SER A 124 -19.98 2.59 -4.33
N SER A 125 -21.01 2.78 -3.50
CA SER A 125 -21.00 3.70 -2.36
C SER A 125 -20.66 2.99 -1.05
N GLY A 126 -20.05 3.70 -0.09
CA GLY A 126 -19.78 3.17 1.26
C GLY A 126 -18.56 2.25 1.32
N ARG A 127 -17.62 2.43 0.38
CA ARG A 127 -16.34 1.70 0.34
C ARG A 127 -15.30 2.37 1.23
N ASP A 128 -15.38 3.68 1.35
CA ASP A 128 -14.61 4.51 2.26
C ASP A 128 -15.23 4.53 3.67
N THR A 129 -14.37 4.48 4.69
CA THR A 129 -14.71 4.85 6.06
C THR A 129 -13.62 5.72 6.65
N THR A 130 -13.99 6.58 7.59
CA THR A 130 -13.05 7.39 8.37
C THR A 130 -12.95 6.81 9.77
N GLU A 131 -11.73 6.54 10.21
CA GLU A 131 -11.41 5.98 11.52
C GLU A 131 -10.61 6.99 12.33
N GLU A 132 -10.73 6.93 13.66
CA GLU A 132 -9.98 7.79 14.58
C GLU A 132 -8.51 7.32 14.69
N VAL A 133 -7.58 8.28 14.72
CA VAL A 133 -6.15 8.09 14.99
C VAL A 133 -5.69 9.24 15.90
N ASP A 134 -4.67 9.02 16.73
CA ASP A 134 -4.16 10.05 17.65
C ASP A 134 -2.96 10.76 17.03
N ASP A 135 -3.17 11.92 16.40
CA ASP A 135 -2.10 12.78 15.88
C ASP A 135 -1.24 12.14 14.78
N ALA A 136 -1.86 11.82 13.65
CA ALA A 136 -1.23 11.08 12.54
C ALA A 136 -0.05 11.80 11.86
N GLN A 137 0.10 13.12 12.05
CA GLN A 137 1.14 13.92 11.41
C GLN A 137 2.36 14.13 12.31
N ASP A 138 2.19 14.18 13.64
CA ASP A 138 3.32 14.33 14.57
C ASP A 138 3.73 12.99 15.23
N THR A 139 2.86 11.97 15.23
CA THR A 139 3.12 10.64 15.83
C THR A 139 3.27 9.54 14.78
N SER A 140 4.26 8.66 14.99
CA SER A 140 4.46 7.47 14.13
C SER A 140 3.54 6.37 14.63
N HIS A 141 2.78 5.78 13.71
CA HIS A 141 1.87 4.68 13.97
C HIS A 141 2.20 3.48 13.08
N ASN A 142 1.82 2.29 13.55
CA ASN A 142 1.79 1.10 12.70
C ASN A 142 0.40 0.96 12.07
N TYR A 143 0.36 1.11 10.74
CA TYR A 143 -0.81 0.83 9.93
C TYR A 143 -0.66 -0.54 9.29
N THR A 144 -1.50 -1.49 9.71
CA THR A 144 -1.44 -2.87 9.26
C THR A 144 -2.67 -3.21 8.43
N LEU A 145 -2.44 -3.77 7.25
CA LEU A 145 -3.43 -4.52 6.48
C LEU A 145 -3.21 -6.01 6.71
N TYR A 146 -4.29 -6.72 7.02
CA TYR A 146 -4.33 -8.18 7.04
C TYR A 146 -5.34 -8.65 6.01
N TRP A 147 -4.87 -9.25 4.94
CA TRP A 147 -5.62 -9.49 3.71
C TRP A 147 -5.62 -10.98 3.37
N THR A 148 -6.80 -11.59 3.37
CA THR A 148 -7.01 -13.01 3.04
C THR A 148 -8.09 -13.16 1.98
N GLU A 149 -8.31 -14.38 1.49
CA GLU A 149 -9.46 -14.66 0.62
C GLU A 149 -10.83 -14.43 1.31
N GLU A 150 -10.88 -14.47 2.64
CA GLU A 150 -12.12 -14.37 3.41
C GLU A 150 -12.44 -12.95 3.85
N SER A 151 -11.42 -12.16 4.20
CA SER A 151 -11.59 -10.84 4.79
C SER A 151 -10.35 -9.97 4.70
N LEU A 152 -10.57 -8.66 4.62
CA LEU A 152 -9.55 -7.63 4.71
C LEU A 152 -9.77 -6.84 5.99
N SER A 153 -8.73 -6.72 6.81
CA SER A 153 -8.77 -6.04 8.09
C SER A 153 -7.71 -4.96 8.18
N TRP A 154 -8.13 -3.79 8.66
CA TRP A 154 -7.27 -2.63 8.93
C TRP A 154 -7.03 -2.56 10.43
N TYR A 155 -5.76 -2.51 10.84
CA TYR A 155 -5.36 -2.31 12.22
C TYR A 155 -4.51 -1.05 12.35
N LEU A 156 -4.70 -0.36 13.48
CA LEU A 156 -3.88 0.76 13.91
C LEU A 156 -3.23 0.39 15.24
N ASP A 157 -1.90 0.42 15.30
CA ASP A 157 -1.11 0.07 16.49
C ASP A 157 -1.53 -1.28 17.11
N GLY A 158 -1.82 -2.26 16.24
CA GLY A 158 -2.28 -3.60 16.61
C GLY A 158 -3.74 -3.71 17.04
N SER A 159 -4.49 -2.60 17.07
CA SER A 159 -5.93 -2.58 17.35
C SER A 159 -6.74 -2.65 16.06
N LEU A 160 -7.68 -3.60 15.97
CA LEU A 160 -8.56 -3.74 14.81
C LEU A 160 -9.50 -2.53 14.70
N LEU A 161 -9.46 -1.83 13.56
CA LEU A 161 -10.36 -0.71 13.26
C LEU A 161 -11.53 -1.18 12.38
N ARG A 162 -11.22 -1.82 11.25
CA ARG A 162 -12.20 -2.19 10.24
C ARG A 162 -11.99 -3.62 9.76
N THR A 163 -13.08 -4.29 9.41
CA THR A 163 -13.07 -5.54 8.64
C THR A 163 -14.06 -5.45 7.50
N LEU A 164 -13.60 -5.78 6.30
CA LEU A 164 -14.41 -6.04 5.11
C LEU A 164 -14.41 -7.55 4.87
N ASN A 165 -15.57 -8.20 5.01
CA ASN A 165 -15.68 -9.61 4.60
C ASN A 165 -15.84 -9.69 3.09
N TYR A 166 -15.35 -10.76 2.47
CA TYR A 166 -15.52 -11.04 1.04
C TYR A 166 -16.95 -10.80 0.55
N ALA A 167 -17.94 -11.31 1.30
CA ALA A 167 -19.35 -11.20 0.94
C ALA A 167 -19.91 -9.76 1.00
N ASP A 168 -19.31 -8.86 1.79
CA ASP A 168 -19.76 -7.47 1.94
C ASP A 168 -19.37 -6.62 0.72
N ALA A 169 -18.34 -7.02 -0.02
CA ALA A 169 -17.88 -6.37 -1.25
C ALA A 169 -18.60 -6.94 -2.48
N SER A 170 -19.90 -6.64 -2.59
CA SER A 170 -20.75 -7.10 -3.71
C SER A 170 -20.77 -8.62 -3.88
N ASN A 171 -20.87 -9.38 -2.77
CA ASN A 171 -20.74 -10.85 -2.74
C ASN A 171 -19.41 -11.39 -3.27
N GLY A 172 -18.35 -10.58 -3.24
CA GLY A 172 -17.01 -10.95 -3.69
C GLY A 172 -16.56 -10.30 -4.98
N ASP A 173 -17.51 -9.83 -5.80
CA ASP A 173 -17.21 -9.29 -7.13
C ASP A 173 -16.26 -8.07 -7.06
N GLU A 174 -16.41 -7.26 -6.00
CA GLU A 174 -15.61 -6.06 -5.74
C GLU A 174 -14.62 -6.25 -4.57
N TYR A 175 -14.41 -7.49 -4.11
CA TYR A 175 -13.42 -7.76 -3.07
C TYR A 175 -12.00 -7.75 -3.69
N PRO A 176 -11.05 -6.96 -3.15
CA PRO A 176 -9.65 -7.00 -3.61
C PRO A 176 -9.07 -8.39 -3.40
N GLN A 177 -8.67 -9.05 -4.48
CA GLN A 177 -8.40 -10.47 -4.45
C GLN A 177 -7.34 -10.91 -5.45
N THR A 178 -6.60 -10.00 -6.05
CA THR A 178 -5.55 -10.33 -7.04
C THR A 178 -4.20 -9.75 -6.64
N PRO A 179 -3.08 -10.33 -7.09
CA PRO A 179 -1.73 -9.96 -6.66
C PRO A 179 -1.54 -8.44 -6.71
N SER A 180 -1.05 -7.87 -5.63
CA SER A 180 -0.93 -6.43 -5.45
C SER A 180 0.50 -6.03 -5.13
N ARG A 181 0.96 -4.97 -5.77
CA ARG A 181 2.18 -4.28 -5.36
C ARG A 181 1.84 -3.29 -4.25
N ILE A 182 2.79 -3.01 -3.37
CA ILE A 182 2.67 -1.97 -2.35
C ILE A 182 3.22 -0.66 -2.91
N LYS A 183 2.49 0.43 -2.70
CA LYS A 183 2.87 1.80 -3.02
C LYS A 183 2.79 2.69 -1.79
N LEU A 184 3.78 3.55 -1.64
CA LEU A 184 3.88 4.56 -0.60
C LEU A 184 4.02 5.92 -1.28
N GLY A 185 3.21 6.90 -0.93
CA GLY A 185 3.33 8.19 -1.59
C GLY A 185 2.55 9.31 -0.94
N ILE A 186 2.87 10.51 -1.40
CA ILE A 186 2.21 11.76 -1.03
C ILE A 186 1.81 12.50 -2.30
N TRP A 187 0.69 13.21 -2.28
CA TRP A 187 0.25 14.04 -3.40
C TRP A 187 -0.65 15.18 -2.93
N ALA A 188 -0.78 16.22 -3.75
CA ALA A 188 -1.67 17.35 -3.48
C ALA A 188 -3.08 17.08 -4.04
N GLY A 189 -3.96 16.47 -3.24
CA GLY A 189 -5.38 16.34 -3.58
C GLY A 189 -6.07 17.70 -3.74
N GLY A 190 -5.61 18.71 -3.00
CA GLY A 190 -6.02 20.10 -3.10
C GLY A 190 -5.38 20.90 -4.24
N ASP A 191 -4.64 20.27 -5.15
CA ASP A 191 -4.11 20.99 -6.33
C ASP A 191 -5.25 21.66 -7.11
N SER A 192 -5.08 22.94 -7.44
CA SER A 192 -6.05 23.75 -8.19
C SER A 192 -6.42 23.19 -9.57
N GLU A 193 -5.61 22.29 -10.13
CA GLU A 193 -5.91 21.59 -11.40
C GLU A 193 -6.77 20.33 -11.23
N ASN A 194 -6.96 19.85 -9.99
CA ASN A 194 -7.80 18.69 -9.72
C ASN A 194 -9.29 19.01 -9.87
N ALA A 195 -10.11 17.95 -9.94
CA ALA A 195 -11.55 18.11 -9.90
C ALA A 195 -12.00 18.70 -8.56
N GLU A 196 -13.00 19.60 -8.60
CA GLU A 196 -13.57 20.24 -7.40
C GLU A 196 -13.95 19.24 -6.29
N GLY A 197 -14.45 18.06 -6.67
CA GLY A 197 -14.77 17.00 -5.72
C GLY A 197 -13.55 16.46 -4.97
N THR A 198 -12.43 16.29 -5.67
CA THR A 198 -11.15 15.86 -5.08
C THR A 198 -10.58 16.95 -4.17
N ILE A 199 -10.59 18.20 -4.61
CA ILE A 199 -10.13 19.33 -3.79
C ILE A 199 -10.95 19.44 -2.51
N SER A 200 -12.29 19.35 -2.63
CA SER A 200 -13.19 19.38 -1.48
C SER A 200 -13.00 18.19 -0.55
N TRP A 201 -12.76 16.99 -1.09
CA TRP A 201 -12.50 15.79 -0.29
C TRP A 201 -11.17 15.91 0.47
N ALA A 202 -10.13 16.45 -0.16
CA ALA A 202 -8.82 16.64 0.47
C ALA A 202 -8.79 17.76 1.54
N GLY A 203 -9.92 18.41 1.79
CA GLY A 203 -10.07 19.46 2.81
C GLY A 203 -9.89 20.89 2.30
N GLY A 204 -9.70 21.09 1.00
CA GLY A 204 -9.53 22.40 0.37
C GLY A 204 -8.29 22.51 -0.51
N GLU A 205 -8.11 23.69 -1.10
CA GLU A 205 -7.00 24.00 -2.00
C GLU A 205 -5.65 24.00 -1.25
N THR A 206 -4.63 23.42 -1.86
CA THR A 206 -3.27 23.37 -1.33
C THR A 206 -2.55 24.70 -1.53
N ASP A 207 -1.97 25.23 -0.44
CA ASP A 207 -1.10 26.41 -0.48
C ASP A 207 0.36 25.98 -0.40
N TYR A 208 1.01 25.84 -1.56
CA TYR A 208 2.41 25.39 -1.63
C TYR A 208 3.40 26.36 -0.94
N ASP A 209 3.04 27.64 -0.74
CA ASP A 209 3.88 28.59 0.01
C ASP A 209 3.96 28.25 1.52
N GLN A 210 3.07 27.40 2.03
CA GLN A 210 3.10 26.87 3.41
C GLN A 210 3.92 25.58 3.53
N GLY A 211 4.42 25.04 2.41
CA GLY A 211 5.30 23.89 2.39
C GLY A 211 6.72 24.18 2.92
N PRO A 212 7.63 23.20 2.86
CA PRO A 212 7.40 21.87 2.31
C PRO A 212 6.49 21.01 3.19
N PHE A 213 5.74 20.10 2.57
CA PHE A 213 4.91 19.11 3.26
C PHE A 213 5.55 17.74 3.12
N THR A 214 5.78 17.03 4.23
CA THR A 214 6.57 15.79 4.21
C THR A 214 5.86 14.67 4.94
N MET A 215 5.67 13.55 4.24
CA MET A 215 5.30 12.25 4.80
C MET A 215 6.60 11.48 5.10
N ILE A 216 6.63 10.74 6.21
CA ILE A 216 7.80 9.97 6.62
C ILE A 216 7.40 8.51 6.81
N VAL A 217 8.12 7.59 6.15
CA VAL A 217 7.97 6.15 6.38
C VAL A 217 9.25 5.60 6.99
N GLU A 218 9.14 5.05 8.19
CA GLU A 218 10.24 4.50 8.97
C GLU A 218 10.58 3.08 8.49
N SER A 219 9.58 2.19 8.40
CA SER A 219 9.78 0.80 7.99
C SER A 219 8.53 0.19 7.34
N VAL A 220 8.75 -0.90 6.62
CA VAL A 220 7.70 -1.75 6.06
C VAL A 220 8.01 -3.21 6.38
N ASP A 221 7.03 -3.92 6.90
CA ASP A 221 7.09 -5.36 7.16
C ASP A 221 5.96 -6.07 6.40
N ILE A 222 6.32 -7.12 5.66
CA ILE A 222 5.43 -7.84 4.76
C ILE A 222 5.50 -9.33 5.04
N THR A 223 4.34 -9.97 5.14
CA THR A 223 4.20 -11.42 5.07
C THR A 223 3.40 -11.76 3.82
N ASN A 224 4.03 -12.44 2.87
CA ASN A 224 3.36 -12.94 1.67
C ASN A 224 2.78 -14.34 1.96
N PHE A 225 1.46 -14.49 1.87
CA PHE A 225 0.82 -15.78 2.14
C PHE A 225 0.97 -16.78 0.99
N ASN A 226 1.31 -16.32 -0.20
CA ASN A 226 1.53 -17.17 -1.37
C ASN A 226 2.85 -16.79 -2.08
N PRO A 227 4.02 -17.07 -1.49
CA PRO A 227 5.31 -16.76 -2.10
C PRO A 227 5.50 -17.45 -3.44
N ALA A 228 5.92 -16.71 -4.47
CA ALA A 228 6.09 -17.23 -5.83
C ALA A 228 7.11 -16.39 -6.60
N GLU A 229 7.71 -16.96 -7.65
CA GLU A 229 8.55 -16.20 -8.60
C GLU A 229 7.70 -15.23 -9.44
N SER A 230 6.47 -15.62 -9.76
CA SER A 230 5.53 -14.79 -10.51
C SER A 230 4.09 -15.24 -10.32
N TYR A 231 3.15 -14.34 -10.59
CA TYR A 231 1.71 -14.63 -10.63
C TYR A 231 1.18 -14.40 -12.05
N THR A 232 0.39 -15.35 -12.56
CA THR A 232 -0.21 -15.26 -13.91
C THR A 232 -1.72 -15.30 -13.81
N TYR A 233 -2.40 -14.33 -14.43
CA TYR A 233 -3.83 -14.40 -14.66
C TYR A 233 -4.12 -15.44 -15.76
N SER A 234 -4.67 -16.59 -15.37
CA SER A 234 -4.98 -17.70 -16.30
C SER A 234 -6.21 -17.43 -17.17
N ASP A 235 -7.04 -16.49 -16.76
CA ASP A 235 -8.19 -15.97 -17.52
C ASP A 235 -8.43 -14.48 -17.22
N GLN A 236 -9.56 -13.96 -17.70
CA GLN A 236 -9.92 -12.53 -17.62
C GLN A 236 -11.01 -12.25 -16.57
N THR A 237 -11.24 -13.18 -15.62
CA THR A 237 -12.26 -12.99 -14.59
C THR A 237 -11.85 -11.95 -13.56
N GLY A 238 -10.55 -11.86 -13.25
CA GLY A 238 -10.06 -11.10 -12.09
C GLY A 238 -10.46 -11.75 -10.77
N ASP A 239 -10.73 -13.06 -10.78
CA ASP A 239 -11.01 -13.82 -9.57
C ASP A 239 -9.70 -14.38 -9.02
N TYR A 240 -9.53 -14.44 -7.69
CA TYR A 240 -8.32 -14.97 -7.08
C TYR A 240 -8.03 -16.42 -7.51
N THR A 241 -9.08 -17.19 -7.82
CA THR A 241 -8.98 -18.57 -8.31
C THR A 241 -8.41 -18.69 -9.72
N SER A 242 -8.32 -17.58 -10.46
CA SER A 242 -7.69 -17.52 -11.79
C SER A 242 -6.19 -17.29 -11.73
N ILE A 243 -5.62 -17.03 -10.55
CA ILE A 243 -4.21 -16.71 -10.38
C ILE A 243 -3.40 -18.01 -10.31
N ASP A 244 -2.66 -18.29 -11.37
CA ASP A 244 -1.72 -19.41 -11.47
C ASP A 244 -0.34 -18.98 -10.95
N PHE A 245 0.21 -19.75 -10.01
CA PHE A 245 1.56 -19.57 -9.50
C PHE A 245 2.14 -20.90 -8.99
N ASP A 246 3.45 -21.07 -9.14
CA ASP A 246 4.19 -22.12 -8.48
C ASP A 246 4.75 -21.58 -7.16
N ALA A 247 4.36 -22.18 -6.04
CA ALA A 247 4.86 -21.78 -4.74
C ALA A 247 6.39 -21.85 -4.71
N ALA A 248 7.03 -20.76 -4.29
CA ALA A 248 8.46 -20.73 -4.09
C ALA A 248 8.85 -21.79 -3.06
N SER A 249 9.92 -22.54 -3.33
CA SER A 249 10.41 -23.51 -2.36
C SER A 249 10.94 -22.75 -1.15
N ASP A 250 10.27 -22.85 0.01
CA ASP A 250 10.81 -22.39 1.29
C ASP A 250 12.17 -23.07 1.50
N SER A 251 13.25 -22.35 1.17
CA SER A 251 14.59 -22.74 1.59
C SER A 251 14.90 -22.06 2.93
N ASP A 252 14.07 -22.31 3.93
CA ASP A 252 14.44 -22.11 5.32
C ASP A 252 15.37 -23.27 5.73
N ASP A 253 16.62 -23.19 5.26
CA ASP A 253 17.73 -23.97 5.82
C ASP A 253 18.23 -23.25 7.08
N ASP A 254 17.47 -23.34 8.17
CA ASP A 254 18.03 -23.10 9.50
C ASP A 254 18.68 -24.41 9.99
N SER A 255 19.84 -24.72 9.39
CA SER A 255 20.74 -25.75 9.88
C SER A 255 21.65 -25.22 10.99
N ASP A 256 21.10 -24.80 12.14
CA ASP A 256 21.95 -24.69 13.34
C ASP A 256 22.27 -26.07 13.92
N THR A 257 23.41 -26.56 13.45
CA THR A 257 24.06 -27.78 13.91
C THR A 257 24.86 -27.46 15.18
N THR A 258 24.24 -27.48 16.36
CA THR A 258 25.01 -27.45 17.61
C THR A 258 25.39 -28.85 18.10
N ALA A 259 26.53 -29.33 17.59
CA ALA A 259 27.34 -30.34 18.26
C ALA A 259 28.32 -29.65 19.23
N GLY A 260 28.33 -30.05 20.52
CA GLY A 260 29.56 -29.91 21.34
C GLY A 260 29.45 -29.57 22.83
N THR A 261 29.30 -30.62 23.65
CA THR A 261 30.05 -30.97 24.90
C THR A 261 30.32 -29.94 26.02
N THR A 262 29.86 -30.26 27.24
CA THR A 262 30.55 -30.43 28.55
C THR A 262 29.53 -30.17 29.67
N THR A 263 29.34 -30.97 30.72
CA THR A 263 30.27 -31.69 31.62
C THR A 263 29.71 -33.05 32.07
#